data_AF-A0A705SN13-F1
#
_entry.id   AF-A0A705SN13-F1
#
_cell.length_a   1.000
_cell.length_b   1.000
_cell.length_c   1.000
_cell.angle_alpha   90.00
_cell.angle_beta   90.00
_cell.angle_gamma   90.00
#
_symmetry.space_group_name_H-M   'P 1'
#
loop_
_entity.id
_entity.type
_entity.pdbx_description
1 polymer ?
#
loop_
_entity_poly.entity_id
_entity_poly.type
_entity_poly.pdbx_seq_one_letter_code
_entity_poly.pdbx_strand_id
1 'polypeptide(L)'
;MKSMNIAASGELIPRLSTHRNVVALDSTDFTDVAAVVITTADSRSGILALLKRTGFHLPVFMLADEPVSAPVGVTAVIVGNAQEWLELENAACRYEAELLPPFYGTLTQYVDMGNSTFACPGHQHGEFFRKHPAGRHFYDFFGENLFRADMCNADVKLGDLLIHEGSAKHAQKFAAKVFNADKTYFVLNGTSAANKVVTNALLTRGDLVLFDRNNHKSNHHGALIQAGAT
;
A
#
# COMPACT_ATOMS: atom_id res chain seq x y z
N MET A 1 10.87 6.93 -4.49
CA MET A 1 9.90 6.25 -5.41
C MET A 1 9.80 6.99 -6.75
N LYS A 2 9.58 6.28 -7.86
CA LYS A 2 9.25 6.89 -9.16
C LYS A 2 7.80 7.40 -9.12
N SER A 3 7.55 8.63 -9.58
CA SER A 3 6.19 9.18 -9.66
C SER A 3 5.30 8.35 -10.60
N MET A 4 4.04 8.13 -10.21
CA MET A 4 3.01 7.50 -11.03
C MET A 4 2.67 8.37 -12.25
N ASN A 5 2.12 7.73 -13.27
CA ASN A 5 1.79 8.35 -14.55
C ASN A 5 0.55 9.25 -14.44
N ILE A 6 0.36 10.11 -15.44
CA ILE A 6 -0.94 10.71 -15.77
C ILE A 6 -1.52 9.95 -16.96
N ALA A 7 -2.77 9.49 -16.86
CA ALA A 7 -3.46 8.92 -18.02
C ALA A 7 -4.24 10.01 -18.74
N ALA A 8 -4.16 10.08 -20.06
CA ALA A 8 -4.87 11.10 -20.82
C ALA A 8 -5.38 10.63 -22.16
N SER A 9 -6.43 11.27 -22.66
CA SER A 9 -6.92 11.06 -24.02
C SER A 9 -5.80 11.33 -25.01
N GLY A 10 -5.66 10.49 -26.04
CA GLY A 10 -4.50 10.54 -26.95
C GLY A 10 -4.26 11.91 -27.57
N GLU A 11 -5.33 12.64 -27.91
CA GLU A 11 -5.27 14.00 -28.46
C GLU A 11 -4.80 15.07 -27.47
N LEU A 12 -4.93 14.81 -26.16
CA LEU A 12 -4.53 15.75 -25.11
C LEU A 12 -3.08 15.59 -24.69
N ILE A 13 -2.45 14.43 -24.94
CA ILE A 13 -1.07 14.13 -24.51
C ILE A 13 -0.10 15.26 -24.89
N PRO A 14 -0.08 15.80 -26.13
CA PRO A 14 0.84 16.88 -26.50
C PRO A 14 0.54 18.23 -25.84
N ARG A 15 -0.68 18.42 -25.29
CA ARG A 15 -1.12 19.67 -24.65
C ARG A 15 -0.83 19.71 -23.15
N LEU A 16 -0.50 18.57 -22.53
CA LEU A 16 -0.24 18.50 -21.09
C LEU A 16 1.13 19.10 -20.75
N SER A 17 1.15 19.97 -19.74
CA SER A 17 2.38 20.46 -19.13
C SER A 17 2.62 19.76 -17.79
N THR A 18 3.35 18.64 -17.81
CA THR A 18 3.72 17.88 -16.61
C THR A 18 5.12 17.31 -16.72
N HIS A 19 5.75 17.05 -15.57
CA HIS A 19 7.02 16.32 -15.49
C HIS A 19 6.82 14.80 -15.33
N ARG A 20 5.56 14.36 -15.13
CA ARG A 20 5.19 12.95 -15.05
C ARG A 20 5.15 12.33 -16.44
N ASN A 21 5.35 11.02 -16.51
CA ASN A 21 5.10 10.28 -17.73
C ASN A 21 3.59 10.26 -18.02
N VAL A 22 3.22 10.40 -19.30
CA VAL A 22 1.82 10.42 -19.75
C VAL A 22 1.54 9.16 -20.56
N VAL A 23 0.48 8.45 -20.20
CA VAL A 23 0.02 7.23 -20.88
C VAL A 23 -1.36 7.46 -21.49
N ALA A 24 -1.67 6.78 -22.60
CA ALA A 24 -2.98 6.89 -23.22
C ALA A 24 -4.04 6.12 -22.43
N LEU A 25 -5.30 6.59 -22.45
CA LEU A 25 -6.41 5.93 -21.73
C LEU A 25 -6.66 4.49 -22.16
N ASP A 26 -6.39 4.14 -23.42
CA ASP A 26 -6.57 2.81 -23.99
C ASP A 26 -5.36 1.89 -23.76
N SER A 27 -4.25 2.43 -23.26
CA SER A 27 -2.99 1.70 -23.02
C SER A 27 -2.69 1.50 -21.54
N THR A 28 -3.66 1.67 -20.64
CA THR A 28 -3.46 1.57 -19.19
C THR A 28 -4.60 0.79 -18.53
N ASP A 29 -4.27 0.06 -17.46
CA ASP A 29 -5.23 -0.53 -16.52
C ASP A 29 -5.48 0.37 -15.29
N PHE A 30 -4.92 1.58 -15.31
CA PHE A 30 -4.98 2.62 -14.28
C PHE A 30 -4.28 2.29 -12.96
N THR A 31 -3.53 1.19 -12.87
CA THR A 31 -2.87 0.79 -11.61
C THR A 31 -1.61 1.59 -11.30
N ASP A 32 -0.99 2.19 -12.32
CA ASP A 32 0.20 3.04 -12.22
C ASP A 32 -0.08 4.52 -12.53
N VAL A 33 -1.36 4.92 -12.41
CA VAL A 33 -1.86 6.28 -12.71
C VAL A 33 -2.24 7.01 -11.43
N ALA A 34 -1.84 8.29 -11.32
CA ALA A 34 -2.21 9.16 -10.19
C ALA A 34 -3.30 10.19 -10.52
N ALA A 35 -3.51 10.50 -11.80
CA ALA A 35 -4.58 11.38 -12.26
C ALA A 35 -4.96 11.07 -13.70
N VAL A 36 -6.19 11.40 -14.07
CA VAL A 36 -6.72 11.19 -15.41
C VAL A 36 -7.14 12.52 -16.04
N VAL A 37 -6.75 12.77 -17.29
CA VAL A 37 -7.17 13.95 -18.05
C VAL A 37 -7.96 13.52 -19.29
N ILE A 38 -9.24 13.89 -19.35
CA ILE A 38 -10.15 13.49 -20.43
C ILE A 38 -10.62 14.69 -21.25
N THR A 39 -11.13 14.41 -22.45
CA THR A 39 -11.79 15.42 -23.29
C THR A 39 -13.26 15.56 -22.92
N THR A 40 -13.91 16.59 -23.44
CA THR A 40 -15.38 16.73 -23.34
C THR A 40 -16.12 15.58 -24.04
N ALA A 41 -15.58 15.04 -25.14
CA ALA A 41 -16.16 13.90 -25.83
C ALA A 41 -16.07 12.62 -25.00
N ASP A 42 -14.93 12.40 -24.34
CA ASP A 42 -14.71 11.24 -23.47
C ASP A 42 -15.66 11.22 -22.26
N SER A 43 -16.00 12.39 -21.72
CA SER A 43 -16.99 12.49 -20.64
C SER A 43 -18.36 11.86 -21.02
N ARG A 44 -18.64 11.72 -22.32
CA ARG A 44 -19.87 11.15 -22.87
C ARG A 44 -19.68 9.74 -23.44
N SER A 45 -18.45 9.21 -23.48
CA SER A 45 -18.12 7.91 -24.09
C SER A 45 -18.18 6.73 -23.10
N GLY A 46 -18.40 7.00 -21.81
CA GLY A 46 -18.50 5.99 -20.76
C GLY A 46 -17.23 5.79 -19.93
N ILE A 47 -16.13 6.51 -20.22
CA ILE A 47 -14.89 6.43 -19.44
C ILE A 47 -15.09 6.71 -17.95
N LEU A 48 -15.97 7.67 -17.61
CA LEU A 48 -16.26 8.01 -16.21
C LEU A 48 -16.90 6.84 -15.46
N ALA A 49 -17.76 6.06 -16.14
CA ALA A 49 -18.33 4.84 -15.57
C ALA A 49 -17.29 3.74 -15.41
N LEU A 50 -16.33 3.63 -16.34
CA LEU A 50 -15.20 2.71 -16.24
C LEU A 50 -14.32 3.05 -15.03
N LEU A 51 -13.89 4.32 -14.92
CA LEU A 51 -13.07 4.82 -13.80
C LEU A 51 -13.78 4.65 -12.45
N LYS A 52 -15.10 4.87 -12.40
CA LYS A 52 -15.88 4.59 -11.19
C LYS A 52 -15.88 3.11 -10.82
N ARG A 53 -15.95 2.22 -11.81
CA ARG A 53 -15.96 0.76 -11.59
C ARG A 53 -14.63 0.20 -11.11
N THR A 54 -13.50 0.87 -11.35
CA THR A 54 -12.22 0.41 -10.81
C THR A 54 -12.18 0.50 -9.28
N GLY A 55 -12.94 1.42 -8.69
CA GLY A 55 -12.90 1.69 -7.25
C GLY A 55 -11.61 2.36 -6.79
N PHE A 56 -10.76 2.83 -7.71
CA PHE A 56 -9.49 3.48 -7.36
C PHE A 56 -9.68 4.93 -6.92
N HIS A 57 -10.84 5.55 -7.18
CA HIS A 57 -11.11 6.94 -6.80
C HIS A 57 -10.09 7.95 -7.35
N LEU A 58 -9.62 7.72 -8.58
CA LEU A 58 -8.68 8.60 -9.27
C LEU A 58 -9.25 10.01 -9.44
N PRO A 59 -8.45 11.07 -9.27
CA PRO A 59 -8.85 12.41 -9.63
C PRO A 59 -8.93 12.52 -11.16
N VAL A 60 -10.08 12.99 -11.65
CA VAL A 60 -10.37 13.11 -13.09
C VAL A 60 -10.53 14.58 -13.46
N PHE A 61 -9.69 15.05 -14.36
CA PHE A 61 -9.73 16.40 -14.92
C PHE A 61 -10.29 16.34 -16.34
N MET A 62 -11.14 17.30 -16.69
CA MET A 62 -11.65 17.42 -18.06
C MET A 62 -11.08 18.68 -18.70
N LEU A 63 -10.36 18.54 -19.81
CA LEU A 63 -9.90 19.69 -20.59
C LEU A 63 -11.02 20.13 -21.53
N ALA A 64 -11.41 21.40 -21.43
CA ALA A 64 -12.42 22.03 -22.29
C ALA A 64 -11.91 23.40 -22.75
N ASP A 65 -12.21 23.80 -23.99
CA ASP A 65 -11.80 25.10 -24.50
C ASP A 65 -12.66 26.25 -23.94
N GLU A 66 -13.85 25.93 -23.40
CA GLU A 66 -14.73 26.87 -22.70
C GLU A 66 -15.08 26.36 -21.29
N PRO A 67 -15.30 27.26 -20.31
CA PRO A 67 -15.73 26.88 -18.98
C PRO A 67 -17.11 26.20 -19.02
N VAL A 68 -17.13 24.91 -18.73
CA VAL A 68 -18.36 24.11 -18.63
C VAL A 68 -18.51 23.54 -17.22
N SER A 69 -19.75 23.27 -16.81
CA SER A 69 -20.00 22.60 -15.53
C SER A 69 -19.37 21.22 -15.52
N ALA A 70 -18.70 20.86 -14.43
CA ALA A 70 -18.10 19.55 -14.24
C ALA A 70 -19.19 18.45 -14.26
N PRO A 71 -19.08 17.44 -15.14
CA PRO A 71 -19.94 16.26 -15.08
C PRO A 71 -19.72 15.46 -13.80
N VAL A 72 -20.70 14.62 -13.43
CA VAL A 72 -20.57 13.70 -12.29
C VAL A 72 -19.39 12.76 -12.53
N GLY A 73 -18.45 12.71 -11.58
CA GLY A 73 -17.23 11.89 -11.68
C GLY A 73 -16.02 12.65 -12.21
N VAL A 74 -16.16 13.92 -12.59
CA VAL A 74 -15.05 14.83 -12.89
C VAL A 74 -14.74 15.67 -11.64
N THR A 75 -13.47 15.68 -11.24
CA THR A 75 -12.93 16.46 -10.13
C THR A 75 -12.89 17.95 -10.45
N ALA A 76 -12.40 18.31 -11.64
CA ALA A 76 -12.33 19.71 -12.10
C ALA A 76 -12.34 19.79 -13.63
N VAL A 77 -12.84 20.92 -14.15
CA VAL A 77 -12.72 21.29 -15.57
C VAL A 77 -11.62 22.32 -15.71
N ILE A 78 -10.70 22.10 -16.65
CA ILE A 78 -9.52 22.94 -16.87
C ILE A 78 -9.49 23.43 -18.32
N VAL A 79 -8.90 24.59 -18.55
CA VAL A 79 -8.67 25.18 -19.88
C VAL A 79 -7.19 25.09 -20.31
N GLY A 80 -6.30 24.71 -19.39
CA GLY A 80 -4.89 24.43 -19.65
C GLY A 80 -3.95 25.59 -19.31
N ASN A 81 -4.32 26.44 -18.36
CA ASN A 81 -3.40 27.47 -17.85
C ASN A 81 -2.40 26.89 -16.83
N ALA A 82 -1.34 27.64 -16.52
CA ALA A 82 -0.27 27.18 -15.63
C ALA A 82 -0.75 26.83 -14.21
N GLN A 83 -1.75 27.55 -13.70
CA GLN A 83 -2.30 27.31 -12.36
C GLN A 83 -3.09 25.99 -12.31
N GLU A 84 -3.86 25.69 -13.34
CA GLU A 84 -4.62 24.44 -13.45
C GLU A 84 -3.73 23.21 -13.62
N TRP A 85 -2.61 23.33 -14.34
CA TRP A 85 -1.62 22.25 -14.41
C TRP A 85 -0.97 21.97 -13.04
N LEU A 86 -0.75 23.02 -12.24
CA LEU A 86 -0.29 22.86 -10.86
C LEU A 86 -1.36 22.20 -9.98
N GLU A 87 -2.65 22.50 -10.20
CA GLU A 87 -3.75 21.85 -9.48
C GLU A 87 -3.89 20.36 -9.83
N LEU A 88 -3.71 19.99 -11.11
CA LEU A 88 -3.63 18.60 -11.55
C LEU A 88 -2.48 17.87 -10.85
N GLU A 89 -1.30 18.47 -10.82
CA GLU A 89 -0.12 17.89 -10.15
C GLU A 89 -0.35 17.73 -8.64
N ASN A 90 -0.93 18.73 -7.99
CA ASN A 90 -1.28 18.65 -6.57
C ASN A 90 -2.31 17.55 -6.29
N ALA A 91 -3.28 17.35 -7.18
CA ALA A 91 -4.23 16.25 -7.07
C ALA A 91 -3.54 14.88 -7.21
N ALA A 92 -2.63 14.72 -8.17
CA ALA A 92 -1.85 13.50 -8.35
C ALA A 92 -0.96 13.20 -7.13
N CYS A 93 -0.23 14.19 -6.61
CA CYS A 93 0.59 14.04 -5.41
C CYS A 93 -0.24 13.66 -4.17
N ARG A 94 -1.43 14.27 -4.00
CA ARG A 94 -2.33 13.90 -2.89
C ARG A 94 -2.81 12.46 -3.01
N TYR A 95 -3.22 12.05 -4.20
CA TYR A 95 -3.64 10.68 -4.45
C TYR A 95 -2.54 9.67 -4.10
N GLU A 96 -1.30 9.91 -4.54
CA GLU A 96 -0.15 9.06 -4.20
C GLU A 96 0.14 9.01 -2.69
N ALA A 97 0.04 10.16 -2.02
CA ALA A 97 0.29 10.26 -0.59
C ALA A 97 -0.76 9.50 0.25
N GLU A 98 -2.00 9.44 -0.23
CA GLU A 98 -3.11 8.74 0.43
C GLU A 98 -3.19 7.25 0.05
N LEU A 99 -2.53 6.84 -1.03
CA LEU A 99 -2.56 5.47 -1.55
C LEU A 99 -1.89 4.47 -0.61
N LEU A 100 -0.76 4.84 -0.01
CA LEU A 100 0.08 3.90 0.73
C LEU A 100 -0.43 3.68 2.17
N PRO A 101 -0.65 2.43 2.60
CA PRO A 101 -1.00 2.13 3.98
C PRO A 101 0.08 2.58 4.97
N PRO A 102 -0.26 2.87 6.24
CA PRO A 102 0.62 3.61 7.16
C PRO A 102 2.03 3.02 7.36
N PHE A 103 2.15 1.71 7.58
CA PHE A 103 3.46 1.08 7.78
C PHE A 103 4.26 1.01 6.49
N TYR A 104 3.63 0.65 5.37
CA TYR A 104 4.30 0.57 4.07
C TYR A 104 4.80 1.94 3.60
N GLY A 105 3.98 2.98 3.71
CA GLY A 105 4.40 4.34 3.36
C GLY A 105 5.56 4.85 4.23
N THR A 106 5.60 4.49 5.52
CA THR A 106 6.74 4.83 6.38
C THR A 106 8.00 4.06 5.98
N LEU A 107 7.87 2.77 5.65
CA LEU A 107 8.98 1.91 5.24
C LEU A 107 9.62 2.39 3.94
N THR A 108 8.82 2.69 2.91
CA THR A 108 9.36 3.20 1.63
C THR A 108 10.09 4.52 1.80
N GLN A 109 9.52 5.45 2.59
CA GLN A 109 10.18 6.71 2.92
C GLN A 109 11.50 6.51 3.67
N TYR A 110 11.58 5.54 4.59
CA TYR A 110 12.82 5.28 5.31
C TYR A 110 13.88 4.63 4.42
N VAL A 111 13.49 3.70 3.54
CA VAL A 111 14.41 3.11 2.54
C VAL A 111 14.99 4.20 1.62
N ASP A 112 14.15 5.13 1.17
CA ASP A 112 14.52 6.28 0.32
C ASP A 112 15.49 7.26 1.01
N MET A 113 15.60 7.25 2.35
CA MET A 113 16.55 8.12 3.08
C MET A 113 18.01 7.73 2.89
N GLY A 114 18.30 6.52 2.39
CA GLY A 114 19.68 6.15 2.09
C GLY A 114 20.59 5.96 3.30
N ASN A 115 20.03 5.83 4.51
CA ASN A 115 20.82 5.76 5.76
C ASN A 115 21.74 4.53 5.78
N SER A 116 22.95 4.71 6.34
CA SER A 116 23.82 3.60 6.71
C SER A 116 23.30 2.93 7.98
N THR A 117 23.30 1.60 8.02
CA THR A 117 22.91 0.83 9.21
C THR A 117 24.11 0.12 9.82
N PHE A 118 24.21 0.20 11.15
CA PHE A 118 25.11 -0.59 11.98
C PHE A 118 24.34 -1.49 12.96
N ALA A 119 23.02 -1.57 12.79
CA ALA A 119 22.14 -2.42 13.57
C ALA A 119 22.02 -3.81 12.96
N CYS A 120 21.18 -4.66 13.56
CA CYS A 120 20.66 -5.84 12.88
C CYS A 120 19.67 -5.44 11.78
N PRO A 121 19.46 -6.28 10.75
CA PRO A 121 20.16 -7.54 10.48
C PRO A 121 21.63 -7.36 10.06
N GLY A 122 22.49 -8.33 10.42
CA GLY A 122 23.94 -8.24 10.20
C GLY A 122 24.40 -8.22 8.74
N HIS A 123 23.50 -8.48 7.78
CA HIS A 123 23.80 -8.30 6.37
C HIS A 123 23.80 -6.82 5.94
N GLN A 124 23.30 -5.91 6.79
CA GLN A 124 23.35 -4.46 6.65
C GLN A 124 22.95 -3.99 5.25
N HIS A 125 21.65 -4.08 4.95
CA HIS A 125 21.08 -3.77 3.62
C HIS A 125 21.61 -4.65 2.47
N GLY A 126 22.23 -5.79 2.80
CA GLY A 126 22.64 -6.82 1.85
C GLY A 126 24.10 -6.71 1.42
N GLU A 127 24.85 -5.76 1.99
CA GLU A 127 26.28 -5.59 1.78
C GLU A 127 27.08 -6.85 2.10
N PHE A 128 26.68 -7.62 3.10
CA PHE A 128 27.32 -8.90 3.39
C PHE A 128 27.15 -9.91 2.25
N PHE A 129 25.95 -10.03 1.68
CA PHE A 129 25.68 -11.00 0.61
C PHE A 129 26.51 -10.72 -0.64
N ARG A 130 26.75 -9.44 -0.95
CA ARG A 130 27.56 -9.03 -2.11
C ARG A 130 29.05 -9.44 -2.01
N LYS A 131 29.51 -9.89 -0.85
CA LYS A 131 30.92 -10.29 -0.61
C LYS A 131 31.21 -11.78 -0.86
N HIS A 132 30.19 -12.61 -1.12
CA HIS A 132 30.38 -14.03 -1.43
C HIS A 132 29.66 -14.40 -2.73
N PRO A 133 30.23 -15.21 -3.65
CA PRO A 133 29.59 -15.51 -4.94
C PRO A 133 28.16 -16.06 -4.82
N ALA A 134 27.90 -16.97 -3.89
CA ALA A 134 26.54 -17.48 -3.64
C ALA A 134 25.61 -16.39 -3.05
N GLY A 135 26.15 -15.51 -2.20
CA GLY A 135 25.41 -14.39 -1.65
C GLY A 135 25.09 -13.34 -2.73
N ARG A 136 26.01 -13.10 -3.67
CA ARG A 136 25.79 -12.17 -4.78
C ARG A 136 24.67 -12.66 -5.69
N HIS A 137 24.64 -13.96 -5.99
CA HIS A 137 23.52 -14.56 -6.72
C HIS A 137 22.20 -14.38 -5.97
N PHE A 138 22.18 -14.61 -4.65
CA PHE A 138 21.00 -14.39 -3.82
C PHE A 138 20.54 -12.92 -3.80
N TYR A 139 21.49 -11.99 -3.66
CA TYR A 139 21.21 -10.56 -3.67
C TYR A 139 20.63 -10.09 -5.01
N ASP A 140 21.26 -10.48 -6.12
CA ASP A 140 20.83 -10.09 -7.46
C ASP A 140 19.48 -10.74 -7.83
N PHE A 141 19.21 -11.95 -7.34
CA PHE A 141 17.93 -12.63 -7.57
C PHE A 141 16.74 -11.90 -6.93
N PHE A 142 16.86 -11.49 -5.67
CA PHE A 142 15.76 -10.82 -4.95
C PHE A 142 15.72 -9.30 -5.17
N GLY A 143 16.88 -8.70 -5.47
CA GLY A 143 17.03 -7.26 -5.65
C GLY A 143 17.26 -6.49 -4.35
N GLU A 144 17.87 -5.32 -4.49
CA GLU A 144 18.36 -4.49 -3.39
C GLU A 144 17.27 -4.09 -2.37
N ASN A 145 16.09 -3.69 -2.86
CA ASN A 145 15.03 -3.16 -2.00
C ASN A 145 14.53 -4.16 -0.95
N LEU A 146 14.59 -5.47 -1.23
CA LEU A 146 14.23 -6.49 -0.24
C LEU A 146 15.15 -6.39 0.99
N PHE A 147 16.46 -6.32 0.76
CA PHE A 147 17.46 -6.26 1.83
C PHE A 147 17.51 -4.91 2.51
N ARG A 148 17.27 -3.82 1.75
CA ARG A 148 17.16 -2.48 2.33
C ARG A 148 15.94 -2.35 3.24
N ALA A 149 14.86 -3.08 2.96
CA ALA A 149 13.63 -3.08 3.76
C ALA A 149 13.69 -4.03 4.97
N ASP A 150 14.71 -4.89 5.07
CA ASP A 150 14.89 -5.80 6.21
C ASP A 150 15.57 -5.07 7.37
N MET A 151 14.75 -4.66 8.34
CA MET A 151 15.09 -3.75 9.44
C MET A 151 14.67 -4.33 10.79
N CYS A 152 15.26 -3.82 11.87
CA CYS A 152 14.94 -4.27 13.23
C CYS A 152 14.37 -3.15 14.09
N ASN A 153 14.17 -3.46 15.37
CA ASN A 153 13.65 -2.54 16.38
C ASN A 153 14.53 -1.29 16.62
N ALA A 154 15.78 -1.28 16.16
CA ALA A 154 16.64 -0.09 16.24
C ALA A 154 16.21 1.01 15.26
N ASP A 155 15.45 0.66 14.21
CA ASP A 155 14.92 1.60 13.22
C ASP A 155 13.62 2.26 13.73
N VAL A 156 13.74 3.04 14.80
CA VAL A 156 12.63 3.58 15.60
C VAL A 156 11.58 4.37 14.82
N LYS A 157 11.89 4.84 13.61
CA LYS A 157 10.92 5.52 12.74
C LYS A 157 9.75 4.61 12.34
N LEU A 158 9.97 3.29 12.28
CA LEU A 158 8.95 2.30 12.00
C LEU A 158 8.06 1.98 13.21
N GLY A 159 8.37 2.54 14.38
CA GLY A 159 7.70 2.24 15.63
C GLY A 159 8.09 0.88 16.19
N ASP A 160 7.18 0.27 16.95
CA ASP A 160 7.40 -1.01 17.63
C ASP A 160 6.27 -1.98 17.31
N LEU A 161 6.60 -3.13 16.72
CA LEU A 161 5.62 -4.14 16.32
C LEU A 161 5.07 -4.94 17.51
N LEU A 162 5.88 -5.13 18.56
CA LEU A 162 5.58 -5.98 19.72
C LEU A 162 4.63 -5.29 20.70
N ILE A 163 4.92 -4.02 21.06
CA ILE A 163 4.08 -3.23 21.97
C ILE A 163 3.15 -2.25 21.24
N HIS A 164 3.17 -2.27 19.90
CA HIS A 164 2.24 -1.57 19.03
C HIS A 164 2.34 -0.04 19.17
N GLU A 165 3.46 0.52 18.72
CA GLU A 165 3.72 1.96 18.66
C GLU A 165 4.03 2.43 17.24
N GLY A 166 3.98 3.76 17.03
CA GLY A 166 4.32 4.37 15.74
C GLY A 166 3.51 3.85 14.54
N SER A 167 4.18 3.70 13.39
CA SER A 167 3.53 3.29 12.14
C SER A 167 3.01 1.86 12.19
N ALA A 168 3.65 0.97 12.98
CA ALA A 168 3.15 -0.38 13.23
C ALA A 168 1.73 -0.37 13.85
N LYS A 169 1.52 0.45 14.88
CA LYS A 169 0.19 0.67 15.49
C LYS A 169 -0.82 1.25 14.50
N HIS A 170 -0.39 2.23 13.71
CA HIS A 170 -1.27 2.90 12.74
C HIS A 170 -1.77 1.92 11.68
N ALA A 171 -0.91 1.01 11.20
CA ALA A 171 -1.33 -0.03 10.25
C ALA A 171 -2.32 -1.02 10.87
N GLN A 172 -2.12 -1.43 12.12
CA GLN A 172 -3.09 -2.28 12.83
C GLN A 172 -4.45 -1.58 13.03
N LYS A 173 -4.46 -0.29 13.38
CA LYS A 173 -5.69 0.51 13.49
C LYS A 173 -6.37 0.70 12.13
N PHE A 174 -5.61 0.89 11.06
CA PHE A 174 -6.14 0.97 9.71
C PHE A 174 -6.81 -0.35 9.32
N ALA A 175 -6.15 -1.49 9.56
CA ALA A 175 -6.73 -2.81 9.32
C ALA A 175 -8.01 -3.05 10.14
N ALA A 176 -8.04 -2.63 11.41
CA ALA A 176 -9.23 -2.75 12.24
C ALA A 176 -10.45 -2.02 11.65
N LYS A 177 -10.25 -0.82 11.07
CA LYS A 177 -11.31 -0.10 10.35
C LYS A 177 -11.76 -0.84 9.09
N VAL A 178 -10.82 -1.33 8.29
CA VAL A 178 -11.11 -2.04 7.02
C VAL A 178 -11.91 -3.32 7.27
N PHE A 179 -11.54 -4.10 8.30
CA PHE A 179 -12.19 -5.36 8.64
C PHE A 179 -13.36 -5.21 9.64
N ASN A 180 -13.73 -3.98 9.99
CA ASN A 180 -14.79 -3.66 10.95
C ASN A 180 -14.64 -4.41 12.29
N ALA A 181 -13.45 -4.34 12.88
CA ALA A 181 -13.10 -4.94 14.17
C ALA A 181 -12.66 -3.87 15.17
N ASP A 182 -12.79 -4.14 16.48
CA ASP A 182 -12.31 -3.23 17.52
C ASP A 182 -10.77 -3.08 17.52
N LYS A 183 -10.08 -4.20 17.31
CA LYS A 183 -8.62 -4.28 17.22
C LYS A 183 -8.19 -5.32 16.20
N THR A 184 -7.02 -5.13 15.62
CA THR A 184 -6.37 -6.10 14.74
C THR A 184 -4.91 -6.27 15.17
N TYR A 185 -4.47 -7.52 15.32
CA TYR A 185 -3.10 -7.87 15.64
C TYR A 185 -2.45 -8.54 14.43
N PHE A 186 -1.26 -8.08 14.04
CA PHE A 186 -0.52 -8.70 12.94
C PHE A 186 0.32 -9.86 13.45
N VAL A 187 0.11 -11.04 12.87
CA VAL A 187 0.83 -12.27 13.23
C VAL A 187 1.66 -12.74 12.04
N LEU A 188 2.98 -12.71 12.18
CA LEU A 188 3.93 -12.97 11.08
C LEU A 188 4.27 -14.45 10.88
N ASN A 189 3.64 -15.35 11.65
CA ASN A 189 3.88 -16.80 11.59
C ASN A 189 2.61 -17.60 11.24
N GLY A 190 1.75 -16.99 10.42
CA GLY A 190 0.50 -17.55 9.91
C GLY A 190 -0.59 -17.77 10.97
N THR A 191 -1.79 -18.15 10.51
CA THR A 191 -2.96 -18.39 11.36
C THR A 191 -2.73 -19.52 12.38
N SER A 192 -1.81 -20.44 12.09
CA SER A 192 -1.40 -21.47 13.05
C SER A 192 -0.83 -20.88 14.35
N ALA A 193 -0.06 -19.80 14.27
CA ALA A 193 0.41 -19.08 15.45
C ALA A 193 -0.70 -18.19 16.03
N ALA A 194 -1.51 -17.53 15.19
CA ALA A 194 -2.61 -16.68 15.65
C ALA A 194 -3.63 -17.44 16.51
N ASN A 195 -4.00 -18.66 16.11
CA ASN A 195 -4.89 -19.52 16.90
C ASN A 195 -4.30 -19.84 18.28
N LYS A 196 -2.98 -20.04 18.36
CA LYS A 196 -2.30 -20.30 19.64
C LYS A 196 -2.28 -19.04 20.51
N VAL A 197 -2.05 -17.87 19.92
CA VAL A 197 -2.16 -16.59 20.64
C VAL A 197 -3.54 -16.44 21.27
N VAL A 198 -4.62 -16.64 20.49
CA VAL A 198 -6.00 -16.50 20.98
C VAL A 198 -6.31 -17.53 22.08
N THR A 199 -6.01 -18.81 21.83
CA THR A 199 -6.34 -19.88 22.78
C THR A 199 -5.55 -19.77 24.09
N ASN A 200 -4.26 -19.44 24.03
CA ASN A 200 -3.43 -19.30 25.24
C ASN A 200 -3.69 -17.96 25.98
N ALA A 201 -4.32 -16.98 25.35
CA ALA A 201 -4.74 -15.75 26.01
C ALA A 201 -6.06 -15.91 26.77
N LEU A 202 -6.95 -16.80 26.32
CA LEU A 202 -8.32 -16.92 26.85
C LEU A 202 -8.55 -18.16 27.71
N LEU A 203 -7.86 -19.26 27.42
CA LEU A 203 -8.10 -20.56 28.06
C LEU A 203 -7.06 -20.86 29.12
N THR A 204 -7.51 -21.51 30.18
CA THR A 204 -6.70 -22.09 31.23
C THR A 204 -7.01 -23.59 31.38
N ARG A 205 -6.16 -24.31 32.12
CA ARG A 205 -6.27 -25.75 32.24
C ARG A 205 -7.59 -26.15 32.91
N GLY A 206 -8.35 -27.01 32.23
CA GLY A 206 -9.65 -27.50 32.70
C GLY A 206 -10.85 -26.63 32.29
N ASP A 207 -10.62 -25.51 31.58
CA ASP A 207 -11.73 -24.75 31.00
C ASP A 207 -12.47 -25.58 29.95
N LEU A 208 -13.78 -25.37 29.86
CA LEU A 208 -14.60 -25.98 28.82
C LEU A 208 -14.52 -25.17 27.53
N VAL A 209 -14.20 -25.82 26.41
CA VAL A 209 -14.16 -25.18 25.09
C VAL A 209 -15.13 -25.85 24.13
N LEU A 210 -16.05 -25.08 23.55
CA LEU A 210 -16.90 -25.60 22.47
C LEU A 210 -16.03 -25.85 21.23
N PHE A 211 -15.82 -27.12 20.91
CA PHE A 211 -14.79 -27.51 19.95
C PHE A 211 -15.41 -28.11 18.68
N ASP A 212 -15.35 -27.36 17.57
CA ASP A 212 -15.69 -27.89 16.25
C ASP A 212 -14.75 -29.07 15.91
N ARG A 213 -15.33 -30.20 15.49
CA ARG A 213 -14.58 -31.41 15.12
C ARG A 213 -13.71 -31.20 13.88
N ASN A 214 -14.08 -30.24 13.01
CA ASN A 214 -13.35 -29.90 11.79
C ASN A 214 -12.28 -28.82 12.00
N ASN A 215 -11.99 -28.47 13.26
CA ASN A 215 -10.94 -27.51 13.59
C ASN A 215 -9.58 -27.90 12.98
N HIS A 216 -8.86 -26.90 12.45
CA HIS A 216 -7.49 -27.11 12.00
C HIS A 216 -6.59 -27.56 13.17
N LYS A 217 -5.56 -28.38 12.89
CA LYS A 217 -4.63 -28.94 13.89
C LYS A 217 -4.03 -27.90 14.87
N SER A 218 -3.91 -26.64 14.46
CA SER A 218 -3.45 -25.56 15.33
C SER A 218 -4.36 -25.30 16.53
N ASN A 219 -5.67 -25.49 16.41
CA ASN A 219 -6.62 -25.35 17.52
C ASN A 219 -6.51 -26.51 18.50
N HIS A 220 -6.27 -27.73 18.01
CA HIS A 220 -5.95 -28.87 18.88
C HIS A 220 -4.66 -28.59 19.68
N HIS A 221 -3.62 -28.08 19.02
CA HIS A 221 -2.37 -27.75 19.70
C HIS A 221 -2.54 -26.61 20.70
N GLY A 222 -3.24 -25.53 20.34
CA GLY A 222 -3.41 -24.35 21.18
C GLY A 222 -4.35 -24.58 22.35
N ALA A 223 -5.61 -24.97 22.07
CA ALA A 223 -6.64 -25.08 23.10
C ALA A 223 -6.50 -26.33 23.97
N LEU A 224 -6.33 -27.51 23.36
CA LEU A 224 -6.40 -28.78 24.09
C LEU A 224 -5.04 -29.18 24.68
N ILE A 225 -3.97 -29.08 23.90
CA ILE A 225 -2.63 -29.55 24.32
C ILE A 225 -1.89 -28.50 25.15
N GLN A 226 -1.80 -27.25 24.67
CA GLN A 226 -1.05 -26.19 25.35
C GLN A 226 -1.83 -25.59 26.51
N ALA A 227 -3.05 -25.10 26.27
CA ALA A 227 -3.87 -24.49 27.32
C ALA A 227 -4.52 -25.54 28.26
N GLY A 228 -4.72 -26.78 27.80
CA GLY A 228 -5.29 -27.86 28.62
C GLY A 228 -6.80 -27.77 28.81
N ALA A 229 -7.51 -27.12 27.88
CA ALA A 229 -8.97 -27.05 27.88
C ALA A 229 -9.60 -28.39 27.43
N THR A 230 -10.85 -28.62 27.81
CA THR A 230 -11.62 -29.85 27.52
C THR A 230 -12.90 -29.58 26.75
#